data_AF-A0AAN6VKD8-F1
#
_entry.id   AF-A0AAN6VKD8-F1
#
_cell.length_a   1.000
_cell.length_b   1.000
_cell.length_c   1.000
_cell.angle_alpha   90.00
_cell.angle_beta   90.00
_cell.angle_gamma   90.00
#
_symmetry.space_group_name_H-M   'P 1'
#
loop_
_entity.id
_entity.type
_entity.pdbx_description
1 polymer ?
#
loop_
_entity_poly.entity_id
_entity_poly.type
_entity_poly.pdbx_seq_one_letter_code
_entity_poly.pdbx_strand_id
1 'polypeptide(L)'
;MYTAALPLLLAGAGLVSAALEVDFGSTASIKSAAKDVAFDLMLYYKGNQTGEIPGILGSPPPSGQYYWWTGAVLWSTMLDYWRYTGDETYNTVALEGLVHQNGPDLQHPFMPPNWTASMGNDDHGFWGLSAMSAAELEFPNAPGGEPSWIELAQRVFGALEARYDMTQNTCDGGLRWQVPPTNNGYNIKNTLSNAVFLNLGARLARYTGNQTYAEWADKTWDWLSTVGLIKKYSNFISIHDSISVENCTDINEVRWSVNTGVLLEGAAYMYNQTTGDEQATWRTRIQNITVADLASSFPFTRSDQRILVEYNCETGFHQTCNPGIHFYKGIYLRALANTAQLAPFTRDDIARRFRDSAEAAVQVCNGGPSGRACAYKWNMDANWEKRAVNNDEGPGGAPEEMNALSVLLGLLVDEPASKGFATNATVTQGEAGKGGGDGGAGNGDGSQGNGTGNGGSAGTTTRVAVGWMVGGLVAALL
;
A
#
# COMPACT_ATOMS: atom_id res chain seq x y z
N MET A 1 -57.19 2.52 -26.66
CA MET A 1 -56.66 2.85 -25.32
C MET A 1 -56.29 1.55 -24.63
N TYR A 2 -55.03 1.14 -24.72
CA TYR A 2 -54.51 -0.02 -24.00
C TYR A 2 -53.18 0.41 -23.39
N THR A 3 -53.16 0.61 -22.08
CA THR A 3 -51.94 0.70 -21.28
C THR A 3 -52.00 -0.42 -20.26
N ALA A 4 -51.34 -1.52 -20.58
CA ALA A 4 -51.04 -2.59 -19.65
C ALA A 4 -49.95 -2.11 -18.69
N ALA A 5 -50.25 -2.15 -17.40
CA ALA A 5 -49.26 -1.95 -16.34
C ALA A 5 -48.42 -3.22 -16.20
N LEU A 6 -47.11 -3.09 -16.35
CA LEU A 6 -46.14 -4.13 -16.04
C LEU A 6 -45.81 -4.06 -14.54
N PRO A 7 -46.02 -5.11 -13.73
CA PRO A 7 -45.50 -5.12 -12.38
C PRO A 7 -44.00 -5.41 -12.44
N LEU A 8 -43.21 -4.53 -11.83
CA LEU A 8 -41.78 -4.71 -11.61
C LEU A 8 -41.60 -5.92 -10.67
N LEU A 9 -41.01 -7.00 -11.18
CA LEU A 9 -40.51 -8.10 -10.37
C LEU A 9 -39.34 -7.59 -9.52
N LEU A 10 -39.56 -7.37 -8.23
CA LEU A 10 -38.50 -7.46 -7.23
C LEU A 10 -38.07 -8.93 -7.15
N ALA A 11 -37.08 -9.30 -7.95
CA ALA A 11 -36.35 -10.54 -7.72
C ALA A 11 -35.46 -10.32 -6.49
N GLY A 12 -35.77 -11.04 -5.41
CA GLY A 12 -35.07 -10.94 -4.14
C GLY A 12 -33.60 -11.31 -4.25
N ALA A 13 -32.73 -10.36 -3.91
CA ALA A 13 -31.43 -10.67 -3.34
C ALA A 13 -31.66 -10.96 -1.85
N GLY A 14 -32.09 -12.18 -1.54
CA GLY A 14 -31.91 -12.68 -0.18
C GLY A 14 -30.41 -12.71 0.08
N LEU A 15 -29.95 -12.02 1.12
CA LEU A 15 -28.63 -12.25 1.69
C LEU A 15 -28.56 -13.73 2.02
N VAL A 16 -27.88 -14.52 1.19
CA VAL A 16 -27.51 -15.88 1.55
C VAL A 16 -26.49 -15.73 2.66
N SER A 17 -26.98 -15.77 3.91
CA SER A 17 -26.16 -15.81 5.10
C SER A 17 -25.45 -17.16 5.13
N ALA A 18 -24.19 -17.15 4.73
CA ALA A 18 -23.32 -18.31 4.80
C ALA A 18 -21.95 -17.83 5.28
N ALA A 19 -21.37 -18.56 6.22
CA ALA A 19 -19.97 -18.36 6.60
C ALA A 19 -19.08 -18.48 5.36
N LEU A 20 -17.91 -17.82 5.39
CA LEU A 20 -16.96 -17.94 4.30
C LEU A 20 -16.45 -19.38 4.23
N GLU A 21 -16.74 -20.09 3.13
CA GLU A 21 -16.25 -21.44 2.88
C GLU A 21 -15.20 -21.42 1.76
N VAL A 22 -14.05 -22.04 2.00
CA VAL A 22 -12.92 -22.05 1.05
C VAL A 22 -12.37 -23.46 0.91
N ASP A 23 -12.43 -24.00 -0.30
CA ASP A 23 -11.59 -25.12 -0.71
C ASP A 23 -10.21 -24.58 -1.10
N PHE A 24 -9.30 -24.59 -0.15
CA PHE A 24 -7.94 -24.09 -0.34
C PHE A 24 -7.09 -24.97 -1.30
N GLY A 25 -7.60 -26.10 -1.80
CA GLY A 25 -7.00 -26.87 -2.89
C GLY A 25 -7.41 -26.37 -4.28
N SER A 26 -8.37 -25.45 -4.35
CA SER A 26 -8.97 -24.95 -5.59
C SER A 26 -8.74 -23.45 -5.77
N THR A 27 -7.92 -23.09 -6.76
CA THR A 27 -7.69 -21.70 -7.19
C THR A 27 -9.00 -20.96 -7.47
N ALA A 28 -10.00 -21.65 -8.06
CA ALA A 28 -11.31 -21.08 -8.33
C ALA A 28 -12.09 -20.79 -7.03
N SER A 29 -12.02 -21.68 -6.03
CA SER A 29 -12.67 -21.46 -4.74
C SER A 29 -12.02 -20.29 -3.98
N ILE A 30 -10.68 -20.20 -3.97
CA ILE A 30 -9.95 -19.10 -3.35
C ILE A 30 -10.31 -17.76 -4.01
N LYS A 31 -10.36 -17.69 -5.35
CA LYS A 31 -10.80 -16.47 -6.06
C LYS A 31 -12.25 -16.11 -5.77
N SER A 32 -13.14 -17.10 -5.65
CA SER A 32 -14.53 -16.86 -5.26
C SER A 32 -14.64 -16.26 -3.86
N ALA A 33 -13.89 -16.81 -2.89
CA ALA A 33 -13.86 -16.30 -1.52
C ALA A 33 -13.25 -14.88 -1.46
N ALA A 34 -12.16 -14.64 -2.19
CA ALA A 34 -11.56 -13.32 -2.31
C ALA A 34 -12.55 -12.29 -2.90
N LYS A 35 -13.38 -12.69 -3.87
CA LYS A 35 -14.44 -11.84 -4.42
C LYS A 35 -15.51 -11.47 -3.38
N ASP A 36 -15.92 -12.44 -2.57
CA ASP A 36 -16.89 -12.21 -1.49
C ASP A 36 -16.34 -11.25 -0.43
N VAL A 37 -15.09 -11.44 -0.01
CA VAL A 37 -14.41 -10.54 0.95
C VAL A 37 -14.18 -9.15 0.34
N ALA A 38 -13.80 -9.06 -0.94
CA ALA A 38 -13.67 -7.77 -1.64
C ALA A 38 -15.01 -7.02 -1.71
N PHE A 39 -16.13 -7.74 -1.91
CA PHE A 39 -17.46 -7.15 -1.85
C PHE A 39 -17.77 -6.60 -0.45
N ASP A 40 -17.57 -7.41 0.59
CA ASP A 40 -17.85 -7.02 1.98
C ASP A 40 -16.94 -5.85 2.43
N LEU A 41 -15.66 -5.84 2.04
CA LEU A 41 -14.73 -4.72 2.22
C LEU A 41 -15.28 -3.42 1.61
N MET A 42 -15.74 -3.47 0.36
CA MET A 42 -16.22 -2.28 -0.33
C MET A 42 -17.55 -1.75 0.23
N LEU A 43 -18.25 -2.49 1.10
CA LEU A 43 -19.38 -1.95 1.87
C LEU A 43 -18.93 -0.89 2.89
N TYR A 44 -17.69 -0.94 3.37
CA TYR A 44 -17.15 0.07 4.29
C TYR A 44 -16.74 1.37 3.57
N TYR A 45 -16.41 1.29 2.28
CA TYR A 45 -16.06 2.46 1.48
C TYR A 45 -17.32 3.25 1.07
N LYS A 46 -17.36 4.53 1.43
CA LYS A 46 -18.46 5.45 1.08
C LYS A 46 -18.09 6.48 0.03
N GLY A 47 -16.81 6.62 -0.30
CA GLY A 47 -16.29 7.74 -1.10
C GLY A 47 -16.83 7.87 -2.52
N ASN A 48 -17.48 6.84 -3.09
CA ASN A 48 -18.16 6.91 -4.38
C ASN A 48 -19.65 7.32 -4.29
N GLN A 49 -20.15 7.63 -3.09
CA GLN A 49 -21.52 8.09 -2.89
C GLN A 49 -21.59 9.62 -3.00
N THR A 50 -22.74 10.13 -3.41
CA THR A 50 -22.95 11.58 -3.53
C THR A 50 -22.78 12.28 -2.18
N GLY A 51 -21.87 13.26 -2.14
CA GLY A 51 -21.58 14.05 -0.93
C GLY A 51 -20.40 13.54 -0.10
N GLU A 52 -19.84 12.38 -0.45
CA GLU A 52 -18.68 11.80 0.20
C GLU A 52 -17.36 12.21 -0.50
N ILE A 53 -16.22 11.87 0.11
CA ILE A 53 -14.89 12.18 -0.41
C ILE A 53 -14.29 10.90 -1.04
N PRO A 54 -14.07 10.86 -2.36
CA PRO A 54 -13.43 9.72 -2.99
C PRO A 54 -12.03 9.45 -2.45
N GLY A 55 -11.69 8.18 -2.32
CA GLY A 55 -10.33 7.74 -2.00
C GLY A 55 -10.03 7.48 -0.53
N ILE A 56 -10.92 7.86 0.40
CA ILE A 56 -10.73 7.65 1.85
C ILE A 56 -11.81 6.72 2.42
N LEU A 57 -11.47 5.97 3.47
CA LEU A 57 -12.41 5.12 4.21
C LEU A 57 -13.30 5.91 5.18
N GLY A 58 -12.88 7.11 5.57
CA GLY A 58 -13.61 7.96 6.49
C GLY A 58 -12.73 9.07 7.04
N SER A 59 -13.15 9.66 8.16
CA SER A 59 -12.38 10.67 8.88
C SER A 59 -11.43 10.04 9.89
N PRO A 60 -10.28 10.69 10.20
CA PRO A 60 -9.36 10.24 11.22
C PRO A 60 -9.97 10.38 12.62
N PRO A 61 -9.45 9.63 13.61
CA PRO A 61 -9.80 9.86 15.01
C PRO A 61 -9.53 11.32 15.45
N PRO A 62 -10.38 11.90 16.33
CA PRO A 62 -11.53 11.27 17.00
C PRO A 62 -12.85 11.37 16.23
N SER A 63 -12.91 12.06 15.08
CA SER A 63 -14.16 12.25 14.32
C SER A 63 -14.55 11.04 13.47
N GLY A 64 -13.63 10.12 13.22
CA GLY A 64 -13.90 8.80 12.64
C GLY A 64 -12.88 7.76 13.09
N GLN A 65 -12.75 6.70 12.30
CA GLN A 65 -11.92 5.52 12.64
C GLN A 65 -10.69 5.34 11.75
N TYR A 66 -10.57 6.11 10.65
CA TYR A 66 -9.63 5.80 9.59
C TYR A 66 -8.76 7.01 9.24
N TYR A 67 -7.44 6.86 9.40
CA TYR A 67 -6.47 7.87 8.98
C TYR A 67 -6.42 7.96 7.45
N TRP A 68 -6.01 9.11 6.92
CA TRP A 68 -5.98 9.35 5.48
C TRP A 68 -5.17 8.31 4.69
N TRP A 69 -3.99 7.92 5.18
CA TRP A 69 -3.15 6.92 4.54
C TRP A 69 -3.80 5.54 4.39
N THR A 70 -4.81 5.21 5.20
CA THR A 70 -5.51 3.92 5.09
C THR A 70 -6.28 3.80 3.76
N GLY A 71 -6.63 4.93 3.12
CA GLY A 71 -7.15 4.97 1.76
C GLY A 71 -6.15 4.44 0.73
N ALA A 72 -4.87 4.81 0.84
CA ALA A 72 -3.81 4.23 -0.02
C ALA A 72 -3.72 2.70 0.16
N VAL A 73 -3.83 2.22 1.40
CA VAL A 73 -3.81 0.78 1.67
C VAL A 73 -5.02 0.07 1.05
N LEU A 74 -6.21 0.67 1.14
CA LEU A 74 -7.42 0.15 0.49
C LEU A 74 -7.17 -0.03 -1.02
N TRP A 75 -6.74 1.02 -1.71
CA TRP A 75 -6.56 0.95 -3.16
C TRP A 75 -5.43 0.02 -3.57
N SER A 76 -4.33 0.01 -2.83
CA SER A 76 -3.25 -0.97 -3.04
C SER A 76 -3.75 -2.41 -2.89
N THR A 77 -4.63 -2.68 -1.91
CA THR A 77 -5.24 -4.01 -1.71
C THR A 77 -6.19 -4.37 -2.86
N MET A 78 -6.98 -3.40 -3.34
CA MET A 78 -7.90 -3.63 -4.47
C MET A 78 -7.18 -3.77 -5.81
N LEU A 79 -6.02 -3.14 -5.99
CA LEU A 79 -5.13 -3.36 -7.14
C LEU A 79 -4.58 -4.79 -7.13
N ASP A 80 -4.18 -5.32 -5.97
CA ASP A 80 -3.77 -6.73 -5.85
C ASP A 80 -4.94 -7.68 -6.10
N TYR A 81 -6.14 -7.36 -5.62
CA TYR A 81 -7.34 -8.12 -5.92
C TYR A 81 -7.57 -8.23 -7.43
N TRP A 82 -7.56 -7.09 -8.14
CA TRP A 82 -7.69 -7.07 -9.59
C TRP A 82 -6.59 -7.90 -10.26
N ARG A 83 -5.33 -7.72 -9.84
CA ARG A 83 -4.17 -8.44 -10.37
C ARG A 83 -4.32 -9.96 -10.30
N TYR A 84 -4.74 -10.50 -9.16
CA TYR A 84 -4.81 -11.95 -8.96
C TYR A 84 -6.10 -12.57 -9.50
N THR A 85 -7.20 -11.84 -9.48
CA THR A 85 -8.52 -12.39 -9.87
C THR A 85 -8.90 -12.07 -11.32
N GLY A 86 -8.40 -10.96 -11.87
CA GLY A 86 -8.85 -10.40 -13.14
C GLY A 86 -10.21 -9.70 -13.06
N ASP A 87 -10.78 -9.54 -11.86
CA ASP A 87 -12.08 -8.89 -11.66
C ASP A 87 -11.92 -7.36 -11.68
N GLU A 88 -12.55 -6.72 -12.67
CA GLU A 88 -12.48 -5.27 -12.90
C GLU A 88 -13.59 -4.48 -12.19
N THR A 89 -14.46 -5.14 -11.40
CA THR A 89 -15.65 -4.55 -10.77
C THR A 89 -15.37 -3.24 -10.04
N TYR A 90 -14.20 -3.11 -9.40
CA TYR A 90 -13.85 -1.96 -8.57
C TYR A 90 -12.86 -0.99 -9.23
N ASN A 91 -12.40 -1.26 -10.46
CA ASN A 91 -11.33 -0.47 -11.10
C ASN A 91 -11.73 0.99 -11.29
N THR A 92 -12.95 1.27 -11.75
CA THR A 92 -13.45 2.66 -11.92
C THR A 92 -13.44 3.43 -10.61
N VAL A 93 -13.84 2.80 -9.51
CA VAL A 93 -13.90 3.43 -8.19
C VAL A 93 -12.50 3.61 -7.60
N ALA A 94 -11.60 2.66 -7.83
CA ALA A 94 -10.20 2.77 -7.43
C ALA A 94 -9.48 3.90 -8.18
N LEU A 95 -9.72 4.02 -9.49
CA LEU A 95 -9.22 5.13 -10.30
C LEU A 95 -9.70 6.48 -9.75
N GLU A 96 -11.00 6.63 -9.50
CA GLU A 96 -11.57 7.85 -8.92
C GLU A 96 -10.91 8.20 -7.58
N GLY A 97 -10.79 7.22 -6.69
CA GLY A 97 -10.22 7.42 -5.36
C GLY A 97 -8.74 7.82 -5.38
N LEU A 98 -7.92 7.14 -6.18
CA LEU A 98 -6.49 7.45 -6.35
C LEU A 98 -6.28 8.83 -6.96
N VAL A 99 -7.02 9.17 -8.02
CA VAL A 99 -6.91 10.48 -8.69
C VAL A 99 -7.38 11.61 -7.77
N HIS A 100 -8.47 11.42 -7.03
CA HIS A 100 -9.00 12.45 -6.15
C HIS A 100 -8.00 12.85 -5.05
N GLN A 101 -7.26 11.88 -4.51
CA GLN A 101 -6.32 12.13 -3.42
C GLN A 101 -4.96 12.64 -3.88
N ASN A 102 -4.73 12.80 -5.19
CA ASN A 102 -3.53 13.42 -5.74
C ASN A 102 -3.31 14.85 -5.21
N GLY A 103 -4.37 15.56 -4.80
CA GLY A 103 -4.26 16.93 -4.31
C GLY A 103 -4.33 17.98 -5.43
N PRO A 104 -4.04 19.25 -5.12
CA PRO A 104 -4.39 20.39 -5.98
C PRO A 104 -3.51 20.53 -7.22
N ASP A 105 -2.32 19.92 -7.24
CA ASP A 105 -1.37 20.03 -8.34
C ASP A 105 -0.50 18.77 -8.47
N LEU A 106 0.08 18.59 -9.66
CA LEU A 106 1.02 17.51 -9.94
C LEU A 106 2.43 17.78 -9.43
N GLN A 107 2.76 18.98 -8.91
CA GLN A 107 4.09 19.23 -8.36
C GLN A 107 4.24 18.62 -6.97
N HIS A 108 3.15 18.49 -6.22
CA HIS A 108 3.08 17.91 -4.88
C HIS A 108 1.99 16.84 -4.80
N PRO A 109 2.10 15.77 -5.61
CA PRO A 109 1.08 14.74 -5.64
C PRO A 109 0.97 14.08 -4.28
N PHE A 110 -0.26 13.73 -3.89
CA PHE A 110 -0.58 13.16 -2.60
C PHE A 110 -0.13 14.03 -1.41
N MET A 111 -0.15 15.36 -1.58
CA MET A 111 -0.09 16.32 -0.48
C MET A 111 -1.29 17.27 -0.44
N PRO A 112 -2.54 16.74 -0.48
CA PRO A 112 -3.73 17.57 -0.33
C PRO A 112 -3.73 18.39 0.98
N PRO A 113 -3.89 19.74 0.90
CA PRO A 113 -3.79 20.61 2.07
C PRO A 113 -4.74 20.27 3.23
N ASN A 114 -5.91 19.68 2.93
CA ASN A 114 -6.89 19.24 3.93
C ASN A 114 -6.32 18.20 4.91
N TRP A 115 -5.26 17.50 4.55
CA TRP A 115 -4.65 16.43 5.34
C TRP A 115 -3.32 16.85 6.00
N THR A 116 -2.97 18.14 5.98
CA THR A 116 -1.72 18.68 6.54
C THR A 116 -1.51 18.27 8.01
N ALA A 117 -2.58 18.29 8.82
CA ALA A 117 -2.50 17.99 10.25
C ALA A 117 -2.14 16.52 10.57
N SER A 118 -2.29 15.61 9.61
CA SER A 118 -1.94 14.20 9.73
C SER A 118 -0.88 13.77 8.71
N MET A 119 -0.17 14.71 8.09
CA MET A 119 0.75 14.41 6.99
C MET A 119 2.09 13.86 7.50
N GLY A 120 2.21 12.54 7.58
CA GLY A 120 3.46 11.82 7.73
C GLY A 120 4.20 11.57 6.41
N ASN A 121 5.50 11.29 6.49
CA ASN A 121 6.27 10.80 5.34
C ASN A 121 5.88 9.37 4.97
N ASP A 122 5.48 8.57 5.97
CA ASP A 122 4.81 7.28 5.81
C ASP A 122 3.47 7.43 5.09
N ASP A 123 2.60 8.36 5.51
CA ASP A 123 1.33 8.62 4.82
C ASP A 123 1.55 8.96 3.33
N HIS A 124 2.43 9.92 3.06
CA HIS A 124 2.79 10.34 1.71
C HIS A 124 3.40 9.19 0.90
N GLY A 125 4.28 8.40 1.53
CA GLY A 125 4.91 7.25 0.91
C GLY A 125 3.94 6.12 0.56
N PHE A 126 2.92 5.84 1.38
CA PHE A 126 1.91 4.83 1.05
C PHE A 126 1.09 5.19 -0.20
N TRP A 127 0.75 6.46 -0.38
CA TRP A 127 0.12 6.92 -1.63
C TRP A 127 1.08 6.81 -2.82
N GLY A 128 2.36 7.16 -2.64
CA GLY A 128 3.40 6.93 -3.65
C GLY A 128 3.55 5.45 -4.03
N LEU A 129 3.54 4.55 -3.06
CA LEU A 129 3.58 3.10 -3.27
C LEU A 129 2.29 2.58 -3.96
N SER A 130 1.15 3.23 -3.74
CA SER A 130 -0.10 2.91 -4.44
C SER A 130 -0.02 3.30 -5.91
N ALA A 131 0.49 4.50 -6.21
CA ALA A 131 0.75 4.93 -7.59
C ALA A 131 1.82 4.06 -8.27
N MET A 132 2.87 3.68 -7.55
CA MET A 132 3.88 2.75 -8.04
C MET A 132 3.26 1.38 -8.39
N SER A 133 2.34 0.89 -7.57
CA SER A 133 1.62 -0.37 -7.85
C SER A 133 0.71 -0.23 -9.07
N ALA A 134 0.02 0.89 -9.22
CA ALA A 134 -0.79 1.17 -10.41
C ALA A 134 0.08 1.18 -11.68
N ALA A 135 1.28 1.76 -11.64
CA ALA A 135 2.23 1.73 -12.76
C ALA A 135 2.74 0.32 -13.07
N GLU A 136 3.18 -0.43 -12.05
CA GLU A 136 3.69 -1.81 -12.22
C GLU A 136 2.64 -2.78 -12.76
N LEU A 137 1.35 -2.52 -12.50
CA LEU A 137 0.26 -3.39 -12.93
C LEU A 137 -0.42 -2.91 -14.22
N GLU A 138 0.08 -1.82 -14.82
CA GLU A 138 -0.53 -1.18 -15.99
C GLU A 138 -2.01 -0.84 -15.75
N PHE A 139 -2.30 -0.34 -14.55
CA PHE A 139 -3.65 0.07 -14.17
C PHE A 139 -4.13 1.22 -15.06
N PRO A 140 -5.41 1.24 -15.49
CA PRO A 140 -5.91 2.27 -16.39
C PRO A 140 -5.62 3.70 -15.89
N ASN A 141 -5.20 4.56 -16.82
CA ASN A 141 -5.02 5.99 -16.54
C ASN A 141 -6.38 6.71 -16.51
N ALA A 142 -6.39 7.90 -15.90
CA ALA A 142 -7.56 8.78 -15.93
C ALA A 142 -7.91 9.20 -17.38
N PRO A 143 -9.19 9.52 -17.67
CA PRO A 143 -9.57 10.11 -18.95
C PRO A 143 -8.73 11.35 -19.26
N GLY A 144 -8.02 11.35 -20.40
CA GLY A 144 -7.07 12.40 -20.75
C GLY A 144 -5.61 12.08 -20.45
N GLY A 145 -5.32 10.94 -19.83
CA GLY A 145 -3.96 10.41 -19.62
C GLY A 145 -3.20 11.00 -18.43
N GLU A 146 -3.78 11.95 -17.70
CA GLU A 146 -3.15 12.65 -16.59
C GLU A 146 -3.96 12.50 -15.29
N PRO A 147 -3.32 12.23 -14.14
CA PRO A 147 -1.89 12.04 -13.96
C PRO A 147 -1.37 10.67 -14.41
N SER A 148 -0.11 10.61 -14.85
CA SER A 148 0.63 9.36 -15.05
C SER A 148 1.03 8.73 -13.70
N TRP A 149 0.70 7.45 -13.48
CA TRP A 149 1.01 6.73 -12.24
C TRP A 149 2.50 6.73 -11.88
N ILE A 150 3.37 6.52 -12.89
CA ILE A 150 4.81 6.53 -12.67
C ILE A 150 5.31 7.94 -12.34
N GLU A 151 4.76 8.98 -12.94
CA GLU A 151 5.12 10.36 -12.63
C GLU A 151 4.78 10.70 -11.19
N LEU A 152 3.59 10.30 -10.72
CA LEU A 152 3.18 10.48 -9.33
C LEU A 152 4.16 9.81 -8.37
N ALA A 153 4.52 8.54 -8.63
CA ALA A 153 5.48 7.80 -7.81
C ALA A 153 6.86 8.48 -7.77
N GLN A 154 7.38 8.94 -8.92
CA GLN A 154 8.67 9.64 -9.01
C GLN A 154 8.67 10.96 -8.24
N ARG A 155 7.57 11.71 -8.28
CA ARG A 155 7.45 12.98 -7.57
C ARG A 155 7.31 12.81 -6.07
N VAL A 156 6.55 11.80 -5.62
CA VAL A 156 6.53 11.42 -4.20
C VAL A 156 7.94 11.07 -3.73
N PHE A 157 8.67 10.25 -4.49
CA PHE A 157 10.06 9.91 -4.18
C PHE A 157 10.94 11.15 -4.06
N GLY A 158 10.92 12.06 -5.04
CA GLY A 158 11.73 13.28 -5.01
C GLY A 158 11.41 14.21 -3.83
N ALA A 159 10.15 14.26 -3.40
CA ALA A 159 9.76 15.01 -2.21
C ALA A 159 10.23 14.34 -0.90
N LEU A 160 10.24 13.00 -0.83
CA LEU A 160 10.82 12.26 0.30
C LEU A 160 12.34 12.43 0.33
N GLU A 161 13.01 12.30 -0.82
CA GLU A 161 14.44 12.53 -1.00
C GLU A 161 14.86 13.91 -0.47
N ALA A 162 14.18 14.97 -0.91
CA ALA A 162 14.46 16.34 -0.48
C ALA A 162 14.35 16.49 1.05
N ARG A 163 13.36 15.86 1.69
CA ARG A 163 13.22 15.89 3.15
C ARG A 163 14.30 15.07 3.85
N TYR A 164 14.71 13.94 3.30
CA TYR A 164 15.82 13.16 3.84
C TYR A 164 17.09 14.03 3.86
N ASP A 165 17.42 14.69 2.75
CA ASP A 165 18.59 15.56 2.64
C ASP A 165 18.53 16.79 3.55
N MET A 166 17.36 17.35 3.81
CA MET A 166 17.21 18.43 4.79
C MET A 166 17.56 18.01 6.23
N THR A 167 17.68 16.72 6.51
CA THR A 167 17.94 16.20 7.87
C THR A 167 19.35 15.64 8.06
N GLN A 168 20.28 15.85 7.13
CA GLN A 168 21.66 15.33 7.26
C GLN A 168 22.37 15.78 8.55
N ASN A 169 22.01 16.95 9.09
CA ASN A 169 22.57 17.49 10.33
C ASN A 169 21.92 16.90 11.61
N THR A 170 20.96 15.99 11.49
CA THR A 170 20.26 15.38 12.62
C THR A 170 20.25 13.87 12.43
N CYS A 171 20.91 13.12 13.31
CA CYS A 171 21.05 11.66 13.21
C CYS A 171 21.64 11.19 11.87
N ASP A 172 22.52 11.98 11.25
CA ASP A 172 23.19 11.67 9.98
C ASP A 172 22.23 11.32 8.82
N GLY A 173 21.08 11.99 8.78
CA GLY A 173 20.02 11.75 7.79
C GLY A 173 18.86 10.93 8.34
N GLY A 174 18.02 10.40 7.45
CA GLY A 174 16.81 9.66 7.80
C GLY A 174 15.58 10.57 7.88
N LEU A 175 14.47 10.10 7.32
CA LEU A 175 13.20 10.80 7.37
C LEU A 175 12.67 10.89 8.79
N ARG A 176 12.17 12.07 9.16
CA ARG A 176 11.29 12.25 10.31
C ARG A 176 9.95 11.57 10.02
N TRP A 177 9.19 11.26 11.08
CA TRP A 177 7.83 10.75 10.91
C TRP A 177 6.97 11.78 10.20
N GLN A 178 6.82 12.98 10.77
CA GLN A 178 5.94 14.01 10.24
C GLN A 178 6.59 14.88 9.15
N VAL A 179 5.77 15.39 8.23
CA VAL A 179 6.19 16.38 7.23
C VAL A 179 6.20 17.80 7.81
N PRO A 180 5.11 18.32 8.41
CA PRO A 180 5.12 19.67 8.97
C PRO A 180 5.89 19.69 10.30
N PRO A 181 6.80 20.66 10.52
CA PRO A 181 7.53 20.80 11.77
C PRO A 181 6.66 21.02 13.02
N THR A 182 5.41 21.45 12.82
CA THR A 182 4.43 21.71 13.88
C THR A 182 3.61 20.49 14.26
N ASN A 183 3.70 19.38 13.54
CA ASN A 183 2.94 18.17 13.86
C ASN A 183 3.61 17.38 14.99
N ASN A 184 2.78 16.78 15.85
CA ASN A 184 3.25 15.89 16.90
C ASN A 184 3.96 14.68 16.29
N GLY A 185 5.18 14.38 16.78
CA GLY A 185 6.02 13.33 16.23
C GLY A 185 7.05 13.81 15.20
N TYR A 186 7.12 15.12 14.88
CA TYR A 186 8.22 15.64 14.06
C TYR A 186 9.60 15.42 14.69
N ASN A 187 9.67 15.31 16.02
CA ASN A 187 10.88 14.96 16.78
C ASN A 187 11.22 13.46 16.78
N ILE A 188 10.52 12.65 15.99
CA ILE A 188 10.75 11.21 15.86
C ILE A 188 11.22 10.90 14.45
N LYS A 189 12.21 10.01 14.30
CA LYS A 189 12.51 9.32 13.03
C LYS A 189 12.10 7.88 13.18
N ASN A 190 11.11 7.45 12.41
CA ASN A 190 10.57 6.09 12.51
C ASN A 190 11.05 5.22 11.34
N THR A 191 10.96 3.91 11.53
CA THR A 191 11.30 2.93 10.50
C THR A 191 10.34 3.02 9.33
N LEU A 192 9.02 3.21 9.57
CA LEU A 192 8.02 3.17 8.52
C LEU A 192 8.23 4.23 7.43
N SER A 193 8.48 5.50 7.80
CA SER A 193 8.75 6.58 6.83
C SER A 193 9.99 6.31 5.98
N ASN A 194 11.01 5.69 6.56
CA ASN A 194 12.24 5.35 5.86
C ASN A 194 12.07 4.06 5.02
N ALA A 195 11.27 3.11 5.50
CA ALA A 195 10.95 1.87 4.81
C ALA A 195 10.15 2.15 3.53
N VAL A 196 9.14 3.02 3.58
CA VAL A 196 8.37 3.38 2.37
C VAL A 196 9.24 4.10 1.35
N PHE A 197 10.19 4.95 1.79
CA PHE A 197 11.12 5.63 0.90
C PHE A 197 12.08 4.66 0.22
N LEU A 198 12.68 3.74 1.00
CA LEU A 198 13.52 2.66 0.48
C LEU A 198 12.76 1.79 -0.51
N ASN A 199 11.55 1.35 -0.16
CA ASN A 199 10.73 0.49 -0.99
C ASN A 199 10.34 1.19 -2.31
N LEU A 200 9.89 2.45 -2.24
CA LEU A 200 9.59 3.24 -3.42
C LEU A 200 10.81 3.43 -4.32
N GLY A 201 11.99 3.71 -3.74
CA GLY A 201 13.26 3.77 -4.47
C GLY A 201 13.61 2.45 -5.16
N ALA A 202 13.56 1.33 -4.44
CA ALA A 202 13.84 0.01 -4.99
C ALA A 202 12.91 -0.33 -6.19
N ARG A 203 11.62 -0.01 -6.07
CA ARG A 203 10.62 -0.23 -7.11
C ARG A 203 10.84 0.67 -8.33
N LEU A 204 11.09 1.96 -8.10
CA LEU A 204 11.42 2.91 -9.17
C LEU A 204 12.71 2.52 -9.90
N ALA A 205 13.74 2.06 -9.18
CA ALA A 205 14.98 1.56 -9.77
C ALA A 205 14.69 0.40 -10.73
N ARG A 206 13.91 -0.60 -10.28
CA ARG A 206 13.56 -1.76 -11.10
C ARG A 206 12.70 -1.37 -12.31
N TYR A 207 11.72 -0.50 -12.10
CA TYR A 207 10.78 -0.09 -13.14
C TYR A 207 11.47 0.75 -14.23
N THR A 208 12.32 1.69 -13.83
CA THR A 208 12.91 2.69 -14.74
C THR A 208 14.30 2.31 -15.25
N GLY A 209 15.03 1.46 -14.54
CA GLY A 209 16.46 1.20 -14.76
C GLY A 209 17.39 2.33 -14.26
N ASN A 210 16.87 3.33 -13.55
CA ASN A 210 17.67 4.43 -13.02
C ASN A 210 18.30 4.05 -11.67
N GLN A 211 19.63 3.94 -11.66
CA GLN A 211 20.40 3.50 -10.51
C GLN A 211 20.36 4.46 -9.32
N THR A 212 20.09 5.76 -9.52
CA THR A 212 20.00 6.72 -8.40
C THR A 212 18.93 6.31 -7.38
N TYR A 213 17.82 5.71 -7.83
CA TYR A 213 16.81 5.20 -6.91
C TYR A 213 17.31 4.01 -6.07
N ALA A 214 18.12 3.13 -6.67
CA ALA A 214 18.75 1.99 -5.98
C ALA A 214 19.80 2.45 -4.96
N GLU A 215 20.60 3.46 -5.30
CA GLU A 215 21.58 4.07 -4.38
C GLU A 215 20.90 4.65 -3.14
N TRP A 216 19.74 5.28 -3.29
CA TRP A 216 18.94 5.76 -2.18
C TRP A 216 18.34 4.63 -1.33
N ALA A 217 17.96 3.52 -1.95
CA ALA A 217 17.51 2.34 -1.21
C ALA A 217 18.64 1.75 -0.34
N ASP A 218 19.86 1.63 -0.88
CA ASP A 218 21.04 1.20 -0.11
C ASP A 218 21.39 2.19 1.00
N LYS A 219 21.47 3.50 0.69
CA LYS A 219 21.74 4.56 1.68
C LYS A 219 20.74 4.52 2.84
N THR A 220 19.46 4.31 2.55
CA THR A 220 18.41 4.26 3.57
C THR A 220 18.49 2.98 4.41
N TRP A 221 18.82 1.83 3.80
CA TRP A 221 19.04 0.58 4.54
C TRP A 221 20.20 0.70 5.53
N ASP A 222 21.31 1.26 5.04
CA ASP A 222 22.52 1.43 5.83
C ASP A 222 22.31 2.43 6.96
N TRP A 223 21.54 3.51 6.71
CA TRP A 223 21.12 4.43 7.75
C TRP A 223 20.29 3.74 8.84
N LEU A 224 19.24 3.01 8.46
CA LEU A 224 18.39 2.24 9.39
C LEU A 224 19.21 1.27 10.25
N SER A 225 20.22 0.63 9.64
CA SER A 225 21.14 -0.27 10.34
C SER A 225 22.07 0.48 11.29
N THR A 226 22.62 1.62 10.86
CA THR A 226 23.58 2.43 11.62
C THR A 226 22.95 3.04 12.87
N VAL A 227 21.72 3.55 12.77
CA VAL A 227 21.00 4.12 13.92
C VAL A 227 20.37 3.05 14.83
N GLY A 228 20.53 1.77 14.49
CA GLY A 228 20.07 0.65 15.30
C GLY A 228 18.58 0.31 15.17
N LEU A 229 17.88 0.86 14.17
CA LEU A 229 16.51 0.49 13.85
C LEU A 229 16.42 -0.89 13.18
N ILE A 230 17.40 -1.23 12.34
CA ILE A 230 17.68 -2.62 11.96
C ILE A 230 18.83 -3.12 12.84
N LYS A 231 18.48 -3.86 13.89
CA LYS A 231 19.43 -4.32 14.90
C LYS A 231 19.78 -5.78 14.70
N LYS A 232 21.08 -6.06 14.54
CA LYS A 232 21.60 -7.42 14.46
C LYS A 232 21.98 -7.93 15.85
N TYR A 233 21.39 -9.06 16.23
CA TYR A 233 21.78 -9.85 17.40
C TYR A 233 22.62 -11.06 16.95
N SER A 234 23.14 -11.85 17.90
CA SER A 234 23.98 -13.01 17.60
C SER A 234 23.31 -14.01 16.64
N ASN A 235 22.00 -14.21 16.78
CA ASN A 235 21.26 -15.26 16.07
C ASN A 235 20.07 -14.74 15.25
N PHE A 236 19.74 -13.45 15.28
CA PHE A 236 18.56 -12.89 14.60
C PHE A 236 18.71 -11.39 14.31
N ILE A 237 17.85 -10.85 13.44
CA ILE A 237 17.68 -9.41 13.21
C ILE A 237 16.33 -8.97 13.78
N SER A 238 16.29 -7.77 14.35
CA SER A 238 15.07 -7.10 14.79
C SER A 238 14.89 -5.78 14.07
N ILE A 239 13.64 -5.45 13.74
CA ILE A 239 13.26 -4.18 13.12
C ILE A 239 12.43 -3.40 14.14
N HIS A 240 13.04 -2.35 14.69
CA HIS A 240 12.46 -1.52 15.74
C HIS A 240 11.68 -0.34 15.16
N ASP A 241 10.93 0.37 16.00
CA ASP A 241 9.93 1.33 15.53
C ASP A 241 10.51 2.71 15.21
N SER A 242 11.27 3.29 16.14
CA SER A 242 11.72 4.68 15.98
C SER A 242 12.87 5.08 16.89
N ILE A 243 13.50 6.23 16.57
CA ILE A 243 14.44 6.94 17.44
C ILE A 243 13.98 8.38 17.69
N SER A 244 14.37 8.93 18.83
CA SER A 244 14.26 10.37 19.10
C SER A 244 15.32 11.16 18.33
N VAL A 245 14.95 12.32 17.78
CA VAL A 245 15.91 13.23 17.13
C VAL A 245 16.84 13.94 18.10
N GLU A 246 16.52 13.93 19.40
CA GLU A 246 17.29 14.65 20.43
C GLU A 246 18.64 14.00 20.69
N ASN A 247 18.68 12.67 20.70
CA ASN A 247 19.89 11.90 20.99
C ASN A 247 20.20 10.81 19.97
N CYS A 248 19.31 10.56 19.00
CA CYS A 248 19.45 9.56 17.94
C CYS A 248 19.72 8.12 18.44
N THR A 249 19.52 7.86 19.73
CA THR A 249 19.94 6.63 20.42
C THR A 249 18.84 6.03 21.28
N ASP A 250 17.82 6.81 21.65
CA ASP A 250 16.62 6.28 22.32
C ASP A 250 15.76 5.52 21.32
N ILE A 251 16.03 4.21 21.20
CA ILE A 251 15.31 3.31 20.32
C ILE A 251 14.02 2.86 21.00
N ASN A 252 12.89 3.14 20.35
CA ASN A 252 11.63 2.46 20.61
C ASN A 252 11.71 1.03 20.04
N GLU A 253 11.95 0.06 20.92
CA GLU A 253 12.17 -1.33 20.50
C GLU A 253 10.90 -2.10 20.12
N VAL A 254 9.71 -1.45 20.12
CA VAL A 254 8.47 -2.05 19.63
C VAL A 254 8.64 -2.52 18.19
N ARG A 255 8.03 -3.66 17.87
CA ARG A 255 8.13 -4.33 16.57
C ARG A 255 6.75 -4.41 15.94
N TRP A 256 6.60 -3.86 14.75
CA TRP A 256 5.36 -3.89 13.99
C TRP A 256 5.57 -4.66 12.69
N SER A 257 4.62 -5.52 12.32
CA SER A 257 4.76 -6.31 11.08
C SER A 257 4.87 -5.42 9.84
N VAL A 258 4.22 -4.24 9.85
CA VAL A 258 4.30 -3.27 8.75
C VAL A 258 5.73 -2.78 8.50
N ASN A 259 6.53 -2.53 9.54
CA ASN A 259 7.91 -2.09 9.40
C ASN A 259 8.74 -3.17 8.72
N THR A 260 8.58 -4.42 9.15
CA THR A 260 9.26 -5.55 8.53
C THR A 260 8.80 -5.77 7.09
N GLY A 261 7.50 -5.77 6.84
CA GLY A 261 6.93 -6.04 5.52
C GLY A 261 7.41 -5.07 4.46
N VAL A 262 7.27 -3.77 4.73
CA VAL A 262 7.64 -2.72 3.75
C VAL A 262 9.15 -2.76 3.46
N LEU A 263 10.00 -3.00 4.46
CA LEU A 263 11.44 -3.19 4.25
C LEU A 263 11.77 -4.45 3.47
N LEU A 264 11.12 -5.56 3.80
CA LEU A 264 11.34 -6.86 3.16
C LEU A 264 10.95 -6.85 1.68
N GLU A 265 9.84 -6.19 1.35
CA GLU A 265 9.43 -5.98 -0.03
C GLU A 265 10.46 -5.14 -0.80
N GLY A 266 10.88 -3.99 -0.26
CA GLY A 266 11.93 -3.17 -0.87
C GLY A 266 13.24 -3.94 -1.10
N ALA A 267 13.66 -4.74 -0.12
CA ALA A 267 14.82 -5.62 -0.27
C ALA A 267 14.64 -6.67 -1.36
N ALA A 268 13.43 -7.22 -1.53
CA ALA A 268 13.12 -8.18 -2.60
C ALA A 268 13.20 -7.55 -3.99
N TYR A 269 12.72 -6.30 -4.15
CA TYR A 269 12.91 -5.55 -5.40
C TYR A 269 14.38 -5.29 -5.70
N MET A 270 15.19 -4.93 -4.70
CA MET A 270 16.64 -4.77 -4.86
C MET A 270 17.34 -6.08 -5.23
N TYR A 271 17.03 -7.19 -4.55
CA TYR A 271 17.55 -8.52 -4.90
C TYR A 271 17.21 -8.91 -6.34
N ASN A 272 15.98 -8.63 -6.79
CA ASN A 272 15.50 -9.03 -8.10
C ASN A 272 16.19 -8.29 -9.26
N GLN A 273 16.58 -7.04 -9.05
CA GLN A 273 17.18 -6.20 -10.09
C GLN A 273 18.72 -6.18 -10.09
N THR A 274 19.36 -6.57 -8.98
CA THR A 274 20.83 -6.58 -8.84
C THR A 274 21.43 -7.92 -9.27
N THR A 275 22.75 -7.96 -9.48
CA THR A 275 23.50 -9.19 -9.77
C THR A 275 24.81 -9.22 -8.95
N GLY A 276 25.50 -10.37 -8.89
CA GLY A 276 26.79 -10.48 -8.20
C GLY A 276 26.74 -10.19 -6.70
N ASP A 277 27.71 -9.41 -6.21
CA ASP A 277 27.89 -9.14 -4.77
C ASP A 277 26.75 -8.30 -4.17
N GLU A 278 26.18 -7.37 -4.94
CA GLU A 278 25.00 -6.60 -4.52
C GLU A 278 23.79 -7.51 -4.31
N GLN A 279 23.54 -8.43 -5.26
CA GLN A 279 22.48 -9.41 -5.12
C GLN A 279 22.71 -10.33 -3.92
N ALA A 280 23.94 -10.77 -3.69
CA ALA A 280 24.29 -11.59 -2.52
C ALA A 280 24.04 -10.84 -1.19
N THR A 281 24.30 -9.54 -1.17
CA THR A 281 24.03 -8.66 -0.02
C THR A 281 22.54 -8.56 0.25
N TRP A 282 21.73 -8.24 -0.78
CA TRP A 282 20.27 -8.16 -0.66
C TRP A 282 19.64 -9.50 -0.31
N ARG A 283 20.16 -10.60 -0.86
CA ARG A 283 19.76 -11.96 -0.47
C ARG A 283 19.98 -12.20 1.02
N THR A 284 21.15 -11.84 1.54
CA THR A 284 21.50 -11.99 2.96
C THR A 284 20.58 -11.16 3.85
N ARG A 285 20.28 -9.91 3.44
CA ARG A 285 19.32 -9.02 4.12
C ARG A 285 17.94 -9.67 4.22
N ILE A 286 17.40 -10.22 3.12
CA ILE A 286 16.12 -10.93 3.07
C ILE A 286 16.13 -12.20 3.96
N GLN A 287 17.18 -13.03 3.87
CA GLN A 287 17.29 -14.25 4.67
C GLN A 287 17.28 -13.95 6.16
N ASN A 288 18.01 -12.92 6.59
CA ASN A 288 18.08 -12.56 8.01
C ASN A 288 16.74 -12.02 8.53
N ILE A 289 16.01 -11.24 7.73
CA ILE A 289 14.65 -10.80 8.09
C ILE A 289 13.70 -11.99 8.17
N THR A 290 13.62 -12.78 7.09
CA THR A 290 12.63 -13.87 6.98
C THR A 290 12.80 -14.93 8.08
N VAL A 291 14.03 -15.32 8.44
CA VAL A 291 14.25 -16.31 9.51
C VAL A 291 13.75 -15.81 10.87
N ALA A 292 14.09 -14.57 11.23
CA ALA A 292 13.78 -14.00 12.54
C ALA A 292 12.32 -13.58 12.67
N ASP A 293 11.84 -12.83 11.67
CA ASP A 293 10.52 -12.21 11.69
C ASP A 293 9.41 -13.23 11.46
N LEU A 294 9.58 -14.19 10.54
CA LEU A 294 8.58 -15.25 10.36
C LEU A 294 8.42 -16.09 11.63
N ALA A 295 9.45 -16.19 12.47
CA ALA A 295 9.35 -16.91 13.74
C ALA A 295 8.59 -16.11 14.81
N SER A 296 8.72 -14.78 14.85
CA SER A 296 8.04 -13.92 15.82
C SER A 296 6.62 -13.52 15.43
N SER A 297 6.41 -13.23 14.15
CA SER A 297 5.12 -12.74 13.62
C SER A 297 4.13 -13.88 13.36
N PHE A 298 4.63 -15.11 13.18
CA PHE A 298 3.83 -16.33 13.07
C PHE A 298 4.18 -17.30 14.22
N PRO A 299 3.77 -17.02 15.46
CA PRO A 299 3.97 -17.94 16.57
C PRO A 299 3.24 -19.27 16.32
N PHE A 300 3.78 -20.36 16.89
CA PHE A 300 3.06 -21.64 16.90
C PHE A 300 1.80 -21.54 17.76
N THR A 301 0.70 -22.10 17.25
CA THR A 301 -0.53 -22.36 18.02
C THR A 301 -0.41 -23.67 18.81
N ARG A 302 -1.46 -24.03 19.58
CA ARG A 302 -1.52 -25.34 20.25
C ARG A 302 -1.75 -26.49 19.26
N SER A 303 -2.31 -26.21 18.10
CA SER A 303 -2.48 -27.13 16.98
C SER A 303 -1.27 -27.16 16.02
N ASP A 304 -0.12 -26.62 16.44
CA ASP A 304 1.12 -26.52 15.65
C ASP A 304 1.00 -25.70 14.35
N GLN A 305 -0.05 -24.89 14.19
CA GLN A 305 -0.20 -23.95 13.08
C GLN A 305 0.64 -22.68 13.29
N ARG A 306 1.01 -22.01 12.19
CA ARG A 306 1.77 -20.75 12.17
C ARG A 306 0.88 -19.59 11.72
N ILE A 307 0.20 -18.95 12.67
CA ILE A 307 -0.79 -17.91 12.39
C ILE A 307 -0.21 -16.53 12.63
N LEU A 308 -0.45 -15.59 11.71
CA LEU A 308 -0.04 -14.19 11.84
C LEU A 308 -0.70 -13.51 13.06
N VAL A 309 0.13 -12.91 13.91
CA VAL A 309 -0.29 -12.18 15.11
C VAL A 309 0.45 -10.86 15.22
N GLU A 310 -0.28 -9.77 15.49
CA GLU A 310 0.34 -8.50 15.88
C GLU A 310 0.66 -8.51 17.37
N TYR A 311 1.76 -9.17 17.73
CA TYR A 311 2.06 -9.56 19.12
C TYR A 311 1.93 -8.42 20.13
N ASN A 312 2.43 -7.22 19.78
CA ASN A 312 2.46 -6.08 20.70
C ASN A 312 1.07 -5.51 21.02
N CYS A 313 0.06 -5.77 20.19
CA CYS A 313 -1.28 -5.23 20.45
C CYS A 313 -2.37 -6.31 20.60
N GLU A 314 -2.32 -7.38 19.81
CA GLU A 314 -3.36 -8.40 19.77
C GLU A 314 -3.41 -9.23 21.06
N THR A 315 -2.26 -9.38 21.72
CA THR A 315 -2.13 -10.08 23.01
C THR A 315 -2.41 -9.19 24.21
N GLY A 316 -2.56 -7.87 24.01
CA GLY A 316 -2.69 -6.89 25.09
C GLY A 316 -1.40 -6.66 25.91
N PHE A 317 -0.25 -7.19 25.47
CA PHE A 317 1.01 -7.12 26.21
C PHE A 317 1.60 -5.70 26.29
N HIS A 318 1.50 -4.90 25.22
CA HIS A 318 2.06 -3.54 25.19
C HIS A 318 0.97 -2.47 25.16
N GLN A 319 -0.02 -2.60 24.27
CA GLN A 319 -1.12 -1.64 24.13
C GLN A 319 -2.35 -2.26 23.48
N THR A 320 -3.50 -1.61 23.58
CA THR A 320 -4.66 -1.95 22.72
C THR A 320 -4.33 -1.62 21.27
N CYS A 321 -4.72 -2.47 20.33
CA CYS A 321 -4.59 -2.15 18.90
C CYS A 321 -5.41 -0.89 18.58
N ASN A 322 -4.73 0.17 18.16
CA ASN A 322 -5.42 1.36 17.64
C ASN A 322 -5.89 1.08 16.19
N PRO A 323 -6.84 1.87 15.64
CA PRO A 323 -7.38 1.61 14.32
C PRO A 323 -6.34 1.56 13.18
N GLY A 324 -5.21 2.25 13.32
CA GLY A 324 -4.12 2.21 12.34
C GLY A 324 -3.38 0.86 12.33
N ILE A 325 -3.15 0.28 13.51
CA ILE A 325 -2.45 -1.02 13.66
C ILE A 325 -3.25 -2.17 13.05
N HIS A 326 -4.58 -2.03 12.94
CA HIS A 326 -5.42 -3.07 12.35
C HIS A 326 -5.09 -3.32 10.87
N PHE A 327 -4.49 -2.36 10.16
CA PHE A 327 -4.08 -2.51 8.76
C PHE A 327 -2.73 -3.24 8.59
N TYR A 328 -1.94 -3.40 9.64
CA TYR A 328 -0.55 -3.84 9.52
C TYR A 328 -0.43 -5.28 9.01
N LYS A 329 -1.29 -6.19 9.48
CA LYS A 329 -1.32 -7.59 9.01
C LYS A 329 -1.47 -7.68 7.49
N GLY A 330 -2.45 -6.96 6.93
CA GLY A 330 -2.74 -6.96 5.49
C GLY A 330 -1.58 -6.41 4.68
N ILE A 331 -0.99 -5.29 5.12
CA ILE A 331 0.20 -4.70 4.46
C ILE A 331 1.37 -5.70 4.48
N TYR A 332 1.62 -6.31 5.63
CA TYR A 332 2.68 -7.29 5.80
C TYR A 332 2.48 -8.53 4.92
N LEU A 333 1.25 -9.06 4.86
CA LEU A 333 0.91 -10.19 3.99
C LEU A 333 1.12 -9.84 2.51
N ARG A 334 0.65 -8.67 2.06
CA ARG A 334 0.88 -8.22 0.67
C ARG A 334 2.37 -8.15 0.35
N ALA A 335 3.17 -7.58 1.25
CA ALA A 335 4.62 -7.54 1.12
C ALA A 335 5.25 -8.93 1.03
N LEU A 336 4.83 -9.89 1.88
CA LEU A 336 5.32 -11.27 1.82
C LEU A 336 4.99 -11.96 0.50
N ALA A 337 3.81 -11.75 -0.05
CA ALA A 337 3.43 -12.30 -1.36
C ALA A 337 4.35 -11.75 -2.47
N ASN A 338 4.62 -10.45 -2.46
CA ASN A 338 5.54 -9.83 -3.42
C ASN A 338 6.99 -10.31 -3.23
N THR A 339 7.44 -10.48 -1.99
CA THR A 339 8.75 -11.06 -1.67
C THR A 339 8.89 -12.49 -2.20
N ALA A 340 7.88 -13.34 -2.03
CA ALA A 340 7.93 -14.72 -2.52
C ALA A 340 8.07 -14.80 -4.05
N GLN A 341 7.49 -13.85 -4.81
CA GLN A 341 7.63 -13.77 -6.26
C GLN A 341 8.99 -13.23 -6.70
N LEU A 342 9.47 -12.16 -6.04
CA LEU A 342 10.69 -11.45 -6.44
C LEU A 342 11.98 -12.12 -5.92
N ALA A 343 11.86 -12.86 -4.81
CA ALA A 343 12.94 -13.59 -4.14
C ALA A 343 12.54 -15.07 -3.91
N PRO A 344 12.53 -15.91 -4.97
CA PRO A 344 11.91 -17.25 -4.93
C PRO A 344 12.47 -18.22 -3.89
N PHE A 345 13.68 -17.98 -3.37
CA PHE A 345 14.27 -18.79 -2.30
C PHE A 345 13.52 -18.68 -0.96
N THR A 346 12.59 -17.72 -0.83
CA THR A 346 11.73 -17.54 0.35
C THR A 346 10.37 -18.22 0.22
N ARG A 347 10.01 -18.67 -1.00
CA ARG A 347 8.67 -19.11 -1.39
C ARG A 347 8.11 -20.21 -0.49
N ASP A 348 8.86 -21.29 -0.31
CA ASP A 348 8.41 -22.45 0.48
C ASP A 348 8.09 -22.09 1.93
N ASP A 349 8.91 -21.22 2.52
CA ASP A 349 8.69 -20.74 3.88
C ASP A 349 7.47 -19.84 3.96
N ILE A 350 7.32 -18.90 3.04
CA ILE A 350 6.20 -17.96 3.02
C ILE A 350 4.88 -18.68 2.75
N ALA A 351 4.84 -19.58 1.76
CA ALA A 351 3.63 -20.32 1.37
C ALA A 351 3.03 -21.13 2.54
N ARG A 352 3.88 -21.75 3.37
CA ARG A 352 3.42 -22.46 4.58
C ARG A 352 2.68 -21.54 5.55
N ARG A 353 3.19 -20.33 5.81
CA ARG A 353 2.53 -19.37 6.72
C ARG A 353 1.24 -18.81 6.15
N PHE A 354 1.18 -18.59 4.83
CA PHE A 354 -0.06 -18.18 4.17
C PHE A 354 -1.15 -19.21 4.34
N ARG A 355 -0.83 -20.50 4.15
CA ARG A 355 -1.81 -21.57 4.29
C ARG A 355 -2.44 -21.61 5.69
N ASP A 356 -1.60 -21.68 6.72
CA ASP A 356 -2.06 -21.74 8.11
C ASP A 356 -2.86 -20.48 8.51
N SER A 357 -2.37 -19.31 8.11
CA SER A 357 -3.04 -18.04 8.43
C SER A 357 -4.36 -17.86 7.67
N ALA A 358 -4.46 -18.34 6.42
CA ALA A 358 -5.68 -18.27 5.64
C ALA A 358 -6.77 -19.18 6.21
N GLU A 359 -6.41 -20.41 6.60
CA GLU A 359 -7.34 -21.33 7.29
C GLU A 359 -7.90 -20.71 8.56
N ALA A 360 -7.04 -20.07 9.36
CA ALA A 360 -7.44 -19.38 10.58
C ALA A 360 -8.29 -18.13 10.34
N ALA A 361 -7.95 -17.31 9.34
CA ALA A 361 -8.70 -16.10 8.99
C ALA A 361 -10.12 -16.46 8.54
N VAL A 362 -10.26 -17.44 7.64
CA VAL A 362 -11.57 -17.90 7.12
C VAL A 362 -12.46 -18.41 8.26
N GLN A 363 -11.91 -19.10 9.26
CA GLN A 363 -12.69 -19.58 10.41
C GLN A 363 -13.34 -18.45 11.22
N VAL A 364 -12.77 -17.25 11.21
CA VAL A 364 -13.30 -16.08 11.93
C VAL A 364 -14.05 -15.10 11.02
N CYS A 365 -14.21 -15.43 9.74
CA CYS A 365 -15.07 -14.74 8.78
C CYS A 365 -16.49 -15.35 8.82
N ASN A 366 -17.16 -15.16 9.95
CA ASN A 366 -18.47 -15.76 10.25
C ASN A 366 -19.44 -14.78 10.94
N GLY A 367 -19.14 -13.48 10.95
CA GLY A 367 -19.88 -12.46 11.69
C GLY A 367 -20.74 -11.54 10.82
N GLY A 368 -21.37 -10.57 11.48
CA GLY A 368 -22.08 -9.45 10.84
C GLY A 368 -23.36 -9.85 10.06
N PRO A 369 -24.02 -8.86 9.42
CA PRO A 369 -25.27 -9.10 8.68
C PRO A 369 -25.11 -10.02 7.46
N SER A 370 -23.91 -10.10 6.87
CA SER A 370 -23.62 -11.03 5.77
C SER A 370 -23.42 -12.47 6.26
N GLY A 371 -23.18 -12.69 7.55
CA GLY A 371 -22.79 -13.98 8.12
C GLY A 371 -21.35 -14.40 7.80
N ARG A 372 -20.55 -13.52 7.19
CA ARG A 372 -19.16 -13.78 6.79
C ARG A 372 -18.18 -12.63 7.06
N ALA A 373 -18.60 -11.60 7.80
CA ALA A 373 -17.69 -10.52 8.19
C ALA A 373 -16.52 -11.06 9.02
N CYS A 374 -15.33 -10.56 8.73
CA CYS A 374 -14.06 -11.05 9.29
C CYS A 374 -13.68 -10.32 10.59
N ALA A 375 -13.01 -11.06 11.48
CA ALA A 375 -12.44 -10.53 12.72
C ALA A 375 -10.92 -10.37 12.62
N TYR A 376 -10.37 -9.50 13.47
CA TYR A 376 -8.93 -9.21 13.50
C TYR A 376 -8.08 -10.36 14.08
N LYS A 377 -8.63 -11.05 15.07
CA LYS A 377 -7.95 -12.14 15.81
C LYS A 377 -8.22 -13.48 15.15
N TRP A 378 -7.19 -14.09 14.58
CA TRP A 378 -7.30 -15.35 13.83
C TRP A 378 -6.95 -16.58 14.67
N ASN A 379 -6.10 -16.42 15.68
CA ASN A 379 -5.64 -17.54 16.49
C ASN A 379 -6.67 -17.95 17.54
N MET A 380 -7.20 -19.17 17.38
CA MET A 380 -8.28 -19.75 18.17
C MET A 380 -7.81 -20.75 19.23
N ASP A 381 -6.51 -20.85 19.54
CA ASP A 381 -6.00 -22.00 20.33
C ASP A 381 -5.58 -21.71 21.76
N ALA A 382 -5.49 -20.46 22.17
CA ALA A 382 -5.27 -20.12 23.56
C ALA A 382 -6.54 -19.56 24.20
N ASN A 383 -6.68 -19.75 25.51
CA ASN A 383 -7.77 -19.17 26.30
C ASN A 383 -7.66 -17.64 26.30
N TRP A 384 -8.26 -17.00 25.30
CA TRP A 384 -8.48 -15.56 25.18
C TRP A 384 -9.96 -15.36 24.84
N GLU A 385 -10.80 -15.26 25.88
CA GLU A 385 -12.25 -15.58 25.91
C GLU A 385 -13.20 -14.72 25.05
N LYS A 386 -12.73 -13.97 24.06
CA LYS A 386 -13.62 -13.25 23.13
C LYS A 386 -13.43 -13.79 21.72
N ARG A 387 -14.03 -14.96 21.52
CA ARG A 387 -14.22 -15.59 20.22
C ARG A 387 -15.58 -15.18 19.66
N ALA A 388 -15.62 -15.04 18.34
CA ALA A 388 -16.67 -14.40 17.55
C ALA A 388 -16.71 -12.88 17.71
N VAL A 389 -17.30 -12.22 16.70
CA VAL A 389 -17.82 -10.84 16.77
C VAL A 389 -18.93 -10.80 17.83
N ASN A 390 -18.58 -11.03 19.09
CA ASN A 390 -19.37 -10.65 20.22
C ASN A 390 -19.01 -9.18 20.47
N ASN A 391 -20.03 -8.38 20.77
CA ASN A 391 -20.09 -6.91 20.81
C ASN A 391 -19.00 -6.17 21.63
N ASP A 392 -17.98 -6.88 22.11
CA ASP A 392 -16.92 -6.43 22.98
C ASP A 392 -15.61 -6.04 22.26
N GLU A 393 -15.36 -6.51 21.02
CA GLU A 393 -14.21 -6.07 20.19
C GLU A 393 -14.62 -5.11 19.04
N GLY A 394 -15.92 -4.76 19.00
CA GLY A 394 -16.52 -3.98 17.91
C GLY A 394 -16.95 -4.86 16.72
N PRO A 395 -17.91 -4.40 15.89
CA PRO A 395 -18.19 -5.06 14.62
C PRO A 395 -16.91 -5.00 13.76
N GLY A 396 -16.63 -6.04 12.96
CA GLY A 396 -15.53 -6.01 12.00
C GLY A 396 -15.49 -4.72 11.17
N GLY A 397 -14.34 -4.38 10.61
CA GLY A 397 -14.10 -3.15 9.88
C GLY A 397 -13.37 -3.38 8.56
N ALA A 398 -13.16 -2.28 7.83
CA ALA A 398 -12.35 -2.30 6.61
C ALA A 398 -10.97 -2.98 6.78
N PRO A 399 -10.19 -2.73 7.86
CA PRO A 399 -8.89 -3.40 7.99
C PRO A 399 -8.99 -4.92 8.17
N GLU A 400 -10.00 -5.43 8.88
CA GLU A 400 -10.18 -6.88 9.05
C GLU A 400 -10.46 -7.57 7.72
N GLU A 401 -11.35 -7.00 6.91
CA GLU A 401 -11.64 -7.50 5.57
C GLU A 401 -10.41 -7.40 4.65
N MET A 402 -9.63 -6.31 4.74
CA MET A 402 -8.38 -6.17 3.99
C MET A 402 -7.32 -7.20 4.39
N ASN A 403 -7.23 -7.53 5.69
CA ASN A 403 -6.32 -8.55 6.17
C ASN A 403 -6.72 -9.94 5.65
N ALA A 404 -8.01 -10.27 5.71
CA ALA A 404 -8.56 -11.53 5.19
C ALA A 404 -8.39 -11.63 3.66
N LEU A 405 -8.64 -10.54 2.93
CA LEU A 405 -8.42 -10.47 1.49
C LEU A 405 -6.94 -10.69 1.16
N SER A 406 -6.04 -10.00 1.86
CA SER A 406 -4.59 -10.09 1.62
C SER A 406 -4.05 -11.51 1.84
N VAL A 407 -4.53 -12.24 2.86
CA VAL A 407 -4.08 -13.62 3.10
C VAL A 407 -4.63 -14.58 2.03
N LEU A 408 -5.87 -14.41 1.59
CA LEU A 408 -6.46 -15.22 0.51
C LEU A 408 -5.74 -14.99 -0.81
N LEU A 409 -5.43 -13.73 -1.16
CA LEU A 409 -4.70 -13.38 -2.38
C LEU A 409 -3.27 -13.94 -2.36
N GLY A 410 -2.62 -14.00 -1.21
CA GLY A 410 -1.28 -14.59 -1.09
C GLY A 410 -1.24 -16.11 -1.33
N LEU A 411 -2.37 -16.82 -1.23
CA LEU A 411 -2.45 -18.22 -1.67
C LEU A 411 -2.36 -18.37 -3.21
N LEU A 412 -2.58 -17.27 -3.94
CA LEU A 412 -2.52 -17.22 -5.40
C LEU A 412 -1.14 -16.78 -5.91
N VAL A 413 -0.13 -16.68 -5.03
CA VAL A 413 1.20 -16.17 -5.36
C VAL A 413 1.92 -16.98 -6.45
N ASP A 414 1.57 -18.27 -6.55
CA ASP A 414 2.12 -19.25 -7.48
C ASP A 414 1.34 -19.37 -8.79
N GLU A 415 0.15 -18.80 -8.81
CA GLU A 415 -0.64 -18.72 -10.04
C GLU A 415 0.01 -17.69 -10.97
N PRO A 416 -0.04 -17.90 -12.29
CA PRO A 416 0.27 -16.84 -13.23
C PRO A 416 -0.66 -15.67 -12.93
N ALA A 417 -0.13 -14.64 -12.27
CA ALA A 417 -0.89 -13.42 -12.04
C ALA A 417 -1.36 -12.89 -13.40
N SER A 418 -2.59 -12.38 -13.47
CA SER A 418 -3.11 -11.85 -14.74
C SER A 418 -2.26 -10.67 -15.25
N LYS A 419 -1.51 -10.04 -14.33
CA LYS A 419 -0.53 -8.99 -14.56
C LYS A 419 0.76 -9.28 -13.77
N GLY A 420 1.90 -9.29 -14.48
CA GLY A 420 3.23 -9.27 -13.86
C GLY A 420 3.65 -7.86 -13.46
N PHE A 421 4.75 -7.73 -12.72
CA PHE A 421 5.32 -6.41 -12.38
C PHE A 421 6.06 -5.82 -13.59
N ALA A 422 5.40 -4.91 -14.30
CA ALA A 422 5.91 -4.23 -15.47
C ALA A 422 7.18 -3.40 -15.17
N THR A 423 7.91 -3.09 -16.24
CA THR A 423 8.99 -2.11 -16.29
C THR A 423 8.78 -1.21 -17.51
N ASN A 424 9.51 -0.10 -17.62
CA ASN A 424 9.49 0.74 -18.83
C ASN A 424 9.74 -0.08 -20.11
N ALA A 425 10.55 -1.14 -20.03
CA ALA A 425 10.84 -2.02 -21.16
C ALA A 425 9.65 -2.92 -21.55
N THR A 426 8.77 -3.29 -20.62
CA THR A 426 7.61 -4.15 -20.91
C THR A 426 6.39 -3.33 -21.35
N VAL A 427 6.18 -2.15 -20.76
CA VAL A 427 5.04 -1.27 -21.12
C VAL A 427 5.17 -0.77 -22.57
N THR A 428 6.37 -0.39 -22.98
CA THR A 428 6.64 0.09 -24.35
C THR A 428 6.46 -0.98 -25.44
N GLN A 429 6.49 -2.27 -25.08
CA GLN A 429 6.23 -3.37 -26.02
C GLN A 429 4.73 -3.64 -26.23
N GLY A 430 3.86 -3.21 -25.31
CA GLY A 430 2.40 -3.39 -25.41
C GLY A 430 1.73 -2.53 -26.49
N GLU A 431 2.33 -1.40 -26.86
CA GLU A 431 1.78 -0.48 -27.87
C GLU A 431 2.20 -0.84 -29.31
N ALA A 432 3.24 -1.66 -29.50
CA ALA A 432 3.73 -2.05 -30.83
C ALA A 432 2.93 -3.20 -31.49
N GLY A 433 1.88 -3.70 -30.84
CA GLY A 433 1.19 -4.95 -31.21
C GLY A 433 -0.14 -4.82 -31.97
N LYS A 434 -0.55 -3.64 -32.43
CA LYS A 434 -1.78 -3.45 -33.23
C LYS A 434 -1.58 -2.46 -34.38
N GLY A 435 -0.97 -2.93 -35.46
CA GLY A 435 -0.78 -2.14 -36.68
C GLY A 435 -0.17 -2.96 -37.81
N GLY A 436 -0.72 -4.14 -38.10
CA GLY A 436 -0.36 -4.91 -39.28
C GLY A 436 -0.88 -4.22 -40.54
N GLY A 437 0.02 -3.53 -41.25
CA GLY A 437 -0.20 -2.94 -42.56
C GLY A 437 1.13 -2.86 -43.31
N ASP A 438 1.35 -3.85 -44.17
CA ASP A 438 2.50 -4.06 -45.05
C ASP A 438 2.80 -2.84 -45.95
N GLY A 439 4.09 -2.61 -46.27
CA GLY A 439 4.48 -1.53 -47.18
C GLY A 439 5.97 -1.14 -47.22
N GLY A 440 6.82 -2.03 -47.74
CA GLY A 440 7.85 -1.66 -48.72
C GLY A 440 9.12 -0.92 -48.26
N ALA A 441 10.25 -1.62 -48.40
CA ALA A 441 11.60 -1.10 -48.29
C ALA A 441 11.92 0.09 -49.23
N GLY A 442 12.71 1.04 -48.73
CA GLY A 442 13.28 2.14 -49.52
C GLY A 442 14.42 2.84 -48.78
N ASN A 443 15.65 2.51 -49.16
CA ASN A 443 16.91 3.10 -48.68
C ASN A 443 17.05 4.53 -49.23
N GLY A 444 17.52 5.49 -48.43
CA GLY A 444 17.75 6.87 -48.91
C GLY A 444 18.31 7.83 -47.86
N ASP A 445 19.64 7.91 -47.80
CA ASP A 445 20.41 9.00 -47.19
C ASP A 445 20.23 10.31 -47.99
N GLY A 446 20.24 11.47 -47.31
CA GLY A 446 20.25 12.78 -47.98
C GLY A 446 19.51 13.94 -47.29
N SER A 447 20.25 14.67 -46.45
CA SER A 447 20.44 16.14 -46.45
C SER A 447 19.30 17.13 -46.82
N GLN A 448 19.19 18.15 -45.95
CA GLN A 448 18.78 19.56 -46.15
C GLN A 448 17.30 19.95 -46.23
N GLY A 449 16.95 21.02 -45.50
CA GLY A 449 15.83 21.89 -45.85
C GLY A 449 15.21 22.69 -44.72
N ASN A 450 15.81 23.81 -44.37
CA ASN A 450 15.27 24.85 -43.49
C ASN A 450 13.94 25.41 -44.04
N GLY A 451 12.92 25.54 -43.19
CA GLY A 451 11.60 26.05 -43.58
C GLY A 451 10.92 26.79 -42.43
N THR A 452 11.18 28.10 -42.36
CA THR A 452 10.50 29.07 -41.50
C THR A 452 8.99 29.13 -41.75
N GLY A 453 8.18 29.02 -40.70
CA GLY A 453 6.73 29.25 -40.72
C GLY A 453 6.31 30.08 -39.51
N ASN A 454 6.12 31.38 -39.73
CA ASN A 454 5.69 32.39 -38.79
C ASN A 454 4.17 32.26 -38.49
N GLY A 455 3.76 32.34 -37.23
CA GLY A 455 2.36 32.33 -36.84
C GLY A 455 2.17 32.85 -35.41
N GLY A 456 2.10 34.18 -35.28
CA GLY A 456 1.91 34.87 -34.02
C GLY A 456 0.44 35.14 -33.64
N SER A 457 0.28 35.44 -32.35
CA SER A 457 -0.79 36.21 -31.70
C SER A 457 -2.16 35.53 -31.48
N ALA A 458 -2.52 35.33 -30.21
CA ALA A 458 -3.27 36.34 -29.46
C ALA A 458 -3.40 35.95 -27.98
N GLY A 459 -2.86 36.79 -27.10
CA GLY A 459 -3.09 36.72 -25.67
C GLY A 459 -4.41 37.38 -25.27
N THR A 460 -5.00 36.90 -24.18
CA THR A 460 -5.98 37.66 -23.39
C THR A 460 -5.65 37.47 -21.92
N THR A 461 -4.92 38.45 -21.39
CA THR A 461 -4.69 38.66 -19.96
C THR A 461 -5.96 39.20 -19.31
N THR A 462 -6.64 38.39 -18.49
CA THR A 462 -7.66 38.89 -17.56
C THR A 462 -7.00 39.08 -16.19
N ARG A 463 -6.73 40.34 -15.85
CA ARG A 463 -6.30 40.80 -14.52
C ARG A 463 -7.51 40.80 -13.60
N VAL A 464 -7.52 39.96 -12.56
CA VAL A 464 -8.45 40.07 -11.44
C VAL A 464 -7.73 40.79 -10.31
N ALA A 465 -8.22 41.98 -9.97
CA ALA A 465 -7.78 42.74 -8.81
C ALA A 465 -8.48 42.17 -7.56
N VAL A 466 -7.70 41.62 -6.62
CA VAL A 466 -8.20 41.27 -5.28
C VAL A 466 -7.79 42.38 -4.33
N GLY A 467 -8.78 43.16 -3.91
CA GLY A 467 -8.63 44.20 -2.89
C GLY A 467 -8.42 43.60 -1.52
N TRP A 468 -7.42 44.11 -0.82
CA TRP A 468 -7.14 43.83 0.58
C TRP A 468 -8.18 44.52 1.46
N MET A 469 -8.94 43.77 2.24
CA MET A 469 -9.68 44.30 3.38
C MET A 469 -9.14 43.65 4.65
N VAL A 470 -8.35 44.45 5.38
CA VAL A 470 -7.91 44.19 6.74
C VAL A 470 -9.12 44.36 7.66
N GLY A 471 -9.53 43.28 8.32
CA GLY A 471 -10.52 43.30 9.40
C GLY A 471 -10.01 42.45 10.54
N GLY A 472 -9.36 43.09 11.51
CA GLY A 472 -8.94 42.44 12.74
C GLY A 472 -10.13 42.23 13.67
N LEU A 473 -10.13 41.10 14.38
CA LEU A 473 -10.72 40.99 15.70
C LEU A 473 -10.04 39.86 16.46
N VAL A 474 -9.32 40.30 17.49
CA VAL A 474 -8.69 39.53 18.56
C VAL A 474 -9.71 39.35 19.70
N ALA A 475 -9.55 38.27 20.47
CA ALA A 475 -10.21 37.89 21.73
C ALA A 475 -11.51 37.07 21.57
N ALA A 476 -11.78 35.98 22.32
CA ALA A 476 -11.32 35.52 23.64
C ALA A 476 -11.48 33.97 23.72
N LEU A 477 -10.49 33.20 24.19
CA LEU A 477 -10.41 32.62 25.55
C LEU A 477 -11.67 31.90 26.04
N LEU A 478 -11.70 30.56 25.91
CA LEU A 478 -11.64 29.58 27.02
C LEU A 478 -11.50 28.16 26.47
#